data_AF-A0A1K0IYR0-F1
#
_entry.id   AF-A0A1K0IYR0-F1
#
_cell.length_a   1.000
_cell.length_b   1.000
_cell.length_c   1.000
_cell.angle_alpha   90.00
_cell.angle_beta   90.00
_cell.angle_gamma   90.00
#
_symmetry.space_group_name_H-M   'P 1'
#
loop_
_entity.id
_entity.type
_entity.pdbx_description
1 polymer ?
#
loop_
_entity_poly.entity_id
_entity_poly.type
_entity_poly.pdbx_seq_one_letter_code
_entity_poly.pdbx_strand_id
1 'polypeptide(L)' 'METKILPQFPVGRVGKPEEVAALVAYLRSEDAAYVTGSNIAINGGQHMQ' A
#
# COMPACT_ATOMS: atom_id res chain seq x y z
N MET A 1 -15.16 -16.43 -7.52
CA MET A 1 -14.80 -15.61 -6.32
C MET A 1 -13.80 -14.52 -6.73
N GLU A 2 -12.73 -14.86 -7.46
CA GLU A 2 -11.70 -13.93 -7.95
C GLU A 2 -12.24 -12.79 -8.85
N THR A 3 -13.24 -13.08 -9.69
CA THR A 3 -13.80 -12.14 -10.67
C THR A 3 -14.49 -10.90 -10.08
N LYS A 4 -14.91 -10.94 -8.81
CA LYS A 4 -15.57 -9.78 -8.14
C LYS A 4 -14.61 -8.87 -7.37
N ILE A 5 -13.42 -9.37 -7.05
CA ILE A 5 -12.49 -8.69 -6.14
C ILE A 5 -11.51 -7.83 -6.94
N LEU A 6 -11.01 -8.34 -8.07
CA LEU A 6 -10.00 -7.63 -8.89
C LEU A 6 -10.44 -6.24 -9.39
N PRO A 7 -11.71 -6.00 -9.82
CA PRO A 7 -12.14 -4.67 -10.25
C PRO A 7 -12.10 -3.60 -9.15
N GLN A 8 -12.01 -3.99 -7.87
CA GLN A 8 -11.91 -3.07 -6.75
C GLN A 8 -10.50 -2.50 -6.59
N PHE A 9 -9.49 -3.07 -7.25
CA PHE A 9 -8.10 -2.60 -7.19
C PHE A 9 -7.73 -2.02 -8.55
N PRO A 10 -7.60 -0.70 -8.70
CA PRO A 10 -7.06 -0.07 -9.91
C PRO A 10 -5.73 -0.68 -10.40
N VAL A 11 -4.89 -1.18 -9.50
CA VAL A 11 -3.64 -1.90 -9.82
C VAL A 11 -3.89 -3.27 -10.46
N GLY A 12 -5.14 -3.75 -10.49
CA GLY A 12 -5.57 -4.97 -11.17
C GLY A 12 -5.24 -6.26 -10.44
N ARG A 13 -4.76 -6.19 -9.19
CA ARG A 13 -4.41 -7.35 -8.36
C ARG A 13 -4.49 -7.04 -6.88
N VAL A 14 -4.55 -8.10 -6.08
CA VAL A 14 -4.33 -8.03 -4.64
C VAL A 14 -2.85 -7.74 -4.35
N GLY A 15 -2.60 -6.92 -3.33
CA GLY A 15 -1.24 -6.64 -2.85
C GLY A 15 -0.59 -7.87 -2.24
N LYS A 16 0.74 -7.91 -2.25
CA LYS A 16 1.52 -8.95 -1.58
C LYS A 16 2.04 -8.45 -0.23
N PRO A 17 2.22 -9.32 0.78
CA PRO A 17 2.77 -8.92 2.08
C PRO A 17 4.11 -8.19 1.98
N GLU A 18 4.95 -8.54 1.00
CA GLU A 18 6.28 -7.96 0.80
C GLU A 18 6.20 -6.48 0.43
N GLU A 19 5.11 -6.03 -0.20
CA GLU A 19 4.92 -4.63 -0.57
C GLU A 19 4.65 -3.76 0.67
N VAL A 20 3.88 -4.29 1.62
CA VAL A 20 3.67 -3.65 2.93
C VAL A 20 4.96 -3.67 3.73
N ALA A 21 5.69 -4.78 3.74
CA ALA A 21 6.98 -4.89 4.41
C ALA A 21 8.00 -3.88 3.84
N ALA A 22 8.01 -3.67 2.52
CA ALA A 22 8.87 -2.68 1.88
C ALA A 22 8.54 -1.25 2.31
N LEU A 23 7.25 -0.88 2.41
CA LEU A 23 6.86 0.43 2.96
C LEU A 23 7.32 0.59 4.41
N VAL A 24 7.13 -0.43 5.24
CA VAL A 24 7.62 -0.42 6.64
C VAL A 24 9.14 -0.27 6.69
N ALA A 25 9.87 -0.97 5.82
CA ALA A 25 11.33 -0.87 5.74
C ALA A 25 11.79 0.55 5.35
N TYR A 26 11.11 1.19 4.41
CA TYR A 26 11.34 2.59 4.05
C TYR A 26 11.05 3.53 5.23
N LEU A 27 9.90 3.40 5.89
CA LEU A 27 9.54 4.26 7.02
C LEU A 27 10.50 4.13 8.21
N ARG A 28 11.21 3.01 8.30
CA ARG A 28 12.23 2.76 9.33
C ARG A 28 13.63 3.22 8.91
N SER A 29 13.84 3.64 7.65
CA SER A 29 15.14 4.11 7.17
C SER A 29 15.35 5.60 7.46
N GLU A 30 16.61 6.05 7.35
CA GLU A 30 16.98 7.47 7.47
C GLU A 30 16.34 8.34 6.37
N ASP A 31 15.97 7.74 5.22
CA ASP A 31 15.34 8.46 4.12
C ASP A 31 13.95 8.98 4.48
N ALA A 32 13.28 8.32 5.43
CA ALA A 32 11.96 8.71 5.93
C ALA A 32 12.03 9.61 7.19
N ALA A 33 13.20 10.13 7.58
CA ALA A 33 13.39 10.84 8.85
C ALA A 33 12.47 12.05 9.07
N TYR A 34 11.91 12.63 8.01
CA TYR A 34 10.98 13.76 8.09
C TYR A 34 9.50 13.37 7.95
N VAL A 35 9.19 12.07 7.80
CA VAL A 35 7.82 11.56 7.70
C VAL A 35 7.29 11.29 9.10
N THR A 36 6.28 12.03 9.52
CA THR A 36 5.58 11.80 10.80
C THR A 36 4.10 12.21 10.70
N GLY A 37 3.28 11.72 11.64
CA GLY A 37 1.87 12.09 11.77
C GLY A 37 0.97 11.78 10.56
N SER A 38 1.45 10.94 9.63
CA SER A 38 0.81 10.71 8.33
C SER A 38 0.24 9.30 8.23
N ASN A 39 -0.91 9.15 7.57
CA ASN A 39 -1.48 7.86 7.18
C ASN A 39 -1.12 7.58 5.72
N ILE A 40 -0.41 6.49 5.44
CA ILE A 40 0.03 6.15 4.08
C ILE A 40 -0.83 5.00 3.55
N ALA A 41 -1.57 5.27 2.49
CA ALA A 41 -2.40 4.26 1.83
C ALA A 41 -1.53 3.35 0.93
N ILE A 42 -1.52 2.04 1.23
CA ILE A 42 -0.90 0.99 0.40
C ILE A 42 -1.94 -0.06 0.00
N ASN A 43 -3.03 0.39 -0.64
CA ASN A 43 -4.23 -0.42 -0.86
C ASN A 43 -4.50 -0.76 -2.33
N GLY A 44 -3.52 -0.58 -3.23
CA GLY A 44 -3.68 -0.84 -4.66
C GLY A 44 -4.73 0.04 -5.35
N GLY A 45 -5.07 1.18 -4.75
CA GLY A 45 -6.11 2.11 -5.22
C GLY A 45 -7.53 1.74 -4.79
N GLN A 46 -7.69 0.74 -3.91
CA GLN A 46 -9.01 0.25 -3.50
C GLN A 46 -9.86 1.33 -2.80
N HIS A 47 -9.20 2.23 -2.08
CA HIS A 47 -9.82 3.41 -1.52
C HIS A 47 -8.98 4.61 -1.92
N MET A 48 -9.56 5.46 -2.76
CA MET A 48 -9.05 6.77 -3.14
C MET A 48 -10.07 7.80 -2.65
N GLN A 49 -9.63 8.74 -1.79
CA GLN A 49 -10.39 9.94 -1.46
C GLN A 49 -9.93 11.09 -2.36
#